data_AF-A0A3E4GTV2-F1
#
_entry.id   AF-A0A3E4GTV2-F1
#
_cell.length_a   1.000
_cell.length_b   1.000
_cell.length_c   1.000
_cell.angle_alpha   90.00
_cell.angle_beta   90.00
_cell.angle_gamma   90.00
#
_symmetry.space_group_name_H-M   'P 1'
#
loop_
_entity.id
_entity.type
_entity.pdbx_description
1 polymer ?
#
loop_
_entity_poly.entity_id
_entity_poly.type
_entity_poly.pdbx_seq_one_letter_code
_entity_poly.pdbx_strand_id
1 'polypeptide(L)'
;MIYLLLFITAIQSLNGTHFTHFQETPMERIYNTYLKIIKNICTGSDHSVSVHPEDLPALAKLAQEHCTVPFVLPYLRSASVYPAMKQQVKGMMLNYYQIEHFTRLTVSLLRKNNIDCYLLKGLSLADCYPVPEYRKLGDLDLYLADPSDLTRAQAILESNGYISEDELSDHHVTYRYIFPKTGRRFLLELHYRVVGQYQYSPANKLVDSVFSPECLKASTQTIHGYTYTVLPPTEYTFYMIHHMLKHYLYSGFGIRLLCDFTFYLKRHEKKINFRQIHEWCRESRISHLYEIILECCRKYLGLPDSIDARTQYNPHDCHDFIIQILKDGDMGTDISQSLVGSSSYQKVNFLTYFKEGHIQMKVRFPKASHYPVLWPALWCITFICFIRNTYTVRNTTFRQTLHDFKKNNEKTKLIRIFENSDS
;
A
#
# COMPACT_ATOMS: atom_id res chain seq x y z
N MET A 1 32.34 14.68 11.37
CA MET A 1 31.92 16.06 11.71
C MET A 1 31.65 16.93 10.48
N ILE A 2 32.56 17.02 9.50
CA ILE A 2 32.42 17.92 8.33
C ILE A 2 31.16 17.64 7.48
N TYR A 3 30.86 16.38 7.20
CA TYR A 3 29.67 16.00 6.42
C TYR A 3 28.34 16.20 7.18
N LEU A 4 28.36 16.13 8.52
CA LEU A 4 27.20 16.45 9.36
C LEU A 4 26.93 17.96 9.32
N LEU A 5 27.98 18.79 9.33
CA LEU A 5 27.86 20.24 9.15
C LEU A 5 27.31 20.62 7.77
N LEU A 6 27.75 19.95 6.71
CA LEU A 6 27.24 20.15 5.33
C LEU A 6 25.76 19.75 5.20
N PHE A 7 25.34 18.69 5.88
CA PHE A 7 23.94 18.29 5.96
C PHE A 7 23.08 19.32 6.73
N ILE A 8 23.59 19.82 7.86
CA ILE A 8 22.93 20.85 8.67
C ILE A 8 22.75 22.16 7.88
N THR A 9 23.79 22.62 7.19
CA THR A 9 23.75 23.87 6.39
C THR A 9 22.83 23.77 5.18
N ALA A 10 22.75 22.62 4.52
CA ALA A 10 21.84 22.41 3.39
C ALA A 10 20.35 22.37 3.79
N ILE A 11 20.04 21.91 5.02
CA ILE A 11 18.65 21.88 5.54
C ILE A 11 18.19 23.26 6.02
N GLN A 12 19.10 24.06 6.60
CA GLN A 12 18.77 25.39 7.09
C GLN A 12 18.32 26.37 5.98
N SER A 13 18.74 26.17 4.72
CA SER A 13 18.37 27.04 3.59
C SER A 13 16.97 26.78 2.99
N LEU A 14 16.20 25.82 3.51
CA LEU A 14 14.89 25.38 2.94
C LEU A 14 13.67 25.87 3.76
N ASN A 15 13.90 26.64 4.83
CA ASN A 15 12.85 27.11 5.74
C ASN A 15 12.29 28.49 5.33
N GLY A 16 11.49 28.53 4.28
CA GLY A 16 10.53 29.61 4.01
C GLY A 16 9.10 29.08 4.14
N THR A 17 8.20 29.83 4.79
CA THR A 17 6.80 29.44 5.00
C THR A 17 5.85 30.50 4.45
N HIS A 18 4.90 30.08 3.62
CA HIS A 18 3.62 30.77 3.42
C HIS A 18 2.49 29.75 3.67
N PHE A 19 1.53 30.15 4.50
CA PHE A 19 0.31 29.40 4.79
C PHE A 19 -0.84 30.04 4.02
N THR A 20 -1.64 29.22 3.33
CA THR A 20 -2.94 29.62 2.78
C THR A 20 -4.05 28.90 3.52
N HIS A 21 -5.05 29.68 3.94
CA HIS A 21 -6.30 29.19 4.52
C HIS A 21 -6.99 28.22 3.57
N PHE A 22 -7.45 27.07 4.07
CA PHE A 22 -8.28 26.13 3.33
C PHE A 22 -9.73 26.66 3.28
N GLN A 23 -10.18 27.03 2.09
CA GLN A 23 -11.60 27.13 1.75
C GLN A 23 -12.07 25.77 1.23
N GLU A 24 -13.33 25.40 1.51
CA GLU A 24 -13.97 24.20 0.94
C GLU A 24 -13.80 24.21 -0.58
N THR A 25 -13.06 23.24 -1.11
CA THR A 25 -12.95 23.07 -2.56
C THR A 25 -14.13 22.21 -3.04
N PRO A 26 -14.97 22.72 -3.96
CA PRO A 26 -16.05 21.92 -4.54
C PRO A 26 -15.47 20.67 -5.21
N MET A 27 -16.07 19.51 -4.98
CA MET A 27 -15.67 18.29 -5.67
C MET A 27 -15.95 18.44 -7.16
N GLU A 28 -14.91 18.26 -7.98
CA GLU A 28 -15.05 18.32 -9.43
C GLU A 28 -16.15 17.38 -9.92
N ARG A 29 -16.93 17.83 -10.91
CA ARG A 29 -18.04 17.06 -11.50
C ARG A 29 -17.60 15.64 -11.88
N ILE A 30 -16.40 15.50 -12.42
CA ILE A 30 -15.85 14.22 -12.86
C ILE A 30 -15.64 13.23 -11.71
N TYR A 31 -15.14 13.71 -10.56
CA TYR A 31 -14.95 12.87 -9.36
C TYR A 31 -16.29 12.38 -8.81
N ASN A 32 -17.30 13.25 -8.77
CA ASN A 32 -18.64 12.85 -8.36
C ASN A 32 -19.24 11.76 -9.26
N THR A 33 -19.12 11.92 -10.58
CA THR A 33 -19.57 10.91 -11.56
C THR A 33 -18.82 9.60 -11.39
N TYR A 34 -17.50 9.65 -11.25
CA TYR A 34 -16.66 8.47 -11.05
C TYR A 34 -17.01 7.74 -9.75
N LEU A 35 -17.13 8.45 -8.61
CA LEU A 35 -17.51 7.85 -7.33
C LEU A 35 -18.89 7.19 -7.35
N LYS A 36 -19.87 7.77 -8.08
CA LYS A 36 -21.19 7.12 -8.27
C LYS A 36 -21.07 5.78 -8.99
N ILE A 37 -20.22 5.69 -10.02
CA ILE A 37 -19.96 4.43 -10.73
C ILE A 37 -19.28 3.43 -9.79
N ILE A 38 -18.25 3.84 -9.05
CA ILE A 38 -17.57 2.96 -8.07
C ILE A 38 -18.56 2.46 -7.01
N LYS A 39 -19.39 3.33 -6.46
CA LYS A 39 -20.43 2.97 -5.49
C LYS A 39 -21.39 1.93 -6.03
N ASN A 40 -21.84 2.08 -7.28
CA ASN A 40 -22.69 1.09 -7.93
C ASN A 40 -22.02 -0.30 -8.00
N ILE A 41 -20.74 -0.35 -8.38
CA ILE A 41 -19.97 -1.59 -8.41
C ILE A 41 -19.82 -2.20 -7.01
N CYS A 42 -19.49 -1.39 -6.00
CA CYS A 42 -19.34 -1.83 -4.61
C CYS A 42 -20.66 -2.31 -3.98
N THR A 43 -21.79 -1.72 -4.38
CA THR A 43 -23.12 -2.07 -3.85
C THR A 43 -23.84 -3.15 -4.67
N GLY A 44 -23.37 -3.47 -5.89
CA GLY A 44 -24.06 -4.35 -6.81
C GLY A 44 -25.33 -3.70 -7.38
N SER A 45 -25.33 -2.38 -7.50
CA SER A 45 -26.50 -1.60 -7.90
C SER A 45 -26.45 -1.18 -9.37
N ASP A 46 -27.60 -1.24 -10.04
CA ASP A 46 -27.75 -0.82 -11.45
C ASP A 46 -28.29 0.62 -11.61
N HIS A 47 -28.08 1.50 -10.62
CA HIS A 47 -28.55 2.88 -10.72
C HIS A 47 -27.91 3.57 -11.94
N SER A 48 -28.74 4.20 -12.78
CA SER A 48 -28.25 4.96 -13.91
C SER A 48 -27.35 6.12 -13.45
N VAL A 49 -26.15 6.20 -14.01
CA VAL A 49 -25.24 7.34 -13.83
C VAL A 49 -25.17 8.09 -15.15
N SER A 50 -25.66 9.32 -15.17
CA SER A 50 -25.55 10.19 -16.34
C SER A 50 -24.11 10.66 -16.49
N VAL A 51 -23.48 10.32 -17.61
CA VAL A 51 -22.13 10.79 -17.98
C VAL A 51 -22.26 11.66 -19.22
N HIS A 52 -21.81 12.91 -19.12
CA HIS A 52 -21.85 13.82 -20.24
C HIS A 52 -20.83 13.38 -21.32
N PRO A 53 -21.15 13.46 -22.63
CA PRO A 53 -20.23 13.05 -23.69
C PRO A 53 -18.86 13.72 -23.62
N GLU A 54 -18.80 14.99 -23.21
CA GLU A 54 -17.54 15.73 -23.04
C GLU A 54 -16.67 15.22 -21.89
N ASP A 55 -17.24 14.53 -20.90
CA ASP A 55 -16.53 14.00 -19.73
C ASP A 55 -15.96 12.59 -19.98
N LEU A 56 -16.37 11.90 -21.04
CA LEU A 56 -15.97 10.50 -21.32
C LEU A 56 -14.44 10.31 -21.40
N PRO A 57 -13.66 11.19 -22.07
CA PRO A 57 -12.21 11.05 -22.09
C PRO A 57 -11.58 11.22 -20.70
N ALA A 58 -12.07 12.18 -19.90
CA ALA A 58 -11.58 12.42 -18.55
C ALA A 58 -11.92 11.26 -17.61
N LEU A 59 -13.12 10.69 -17.74
CA LEU A 59 -13.55 9.52 -16.98
C LEU A 59 -12.68 8.29 -17.29
N ALA A 60 -12.39 8.07 -18.58
CA ALA A 60 -11.51 6.99 -19.01
C ALA A 60 -10.10 7.15 -18.42
N LYS A 61 -9.53 8.37 -18.50
CA LYS A 61 -8.22 8.69 -17.95
C LYS A 61 -8.16 8.44 -16.44
N LEU A 62 -9.15 8.96 -15.69
CA LEU A 62 -9.24 8.78 -14.25
C LEU A 62 -9.34 7.29 -13.87
N ALA A 63 -10.12 6.51 -14.61
CA ALA A 63 -10.22 5.07 -14.38
C ALA A 63 -8.94 4.31 -14.73
N GLN A 64 -8.13 4.80 -15.68
CA GLN A 64 -6.80 4.24 -15.95
C GLN A 64 -5.84 4.55 -14.80
N GLU A 65 -5.80 5.81 -14.36
CA GLU A 65 -4.97 6.27 -13.23
C GLU A 65 -5.29 5.49 -11.94
N HIS A 66 -6.55 5.08 -11.75
CA HIS A 66 -6.97 4.26 -10.60
C HIS A 66 -7.03 2.75 -10.85
N CYS A 67 -6.66 2.28 -12.04
CA CYS A 67 -6.71 0.87 -12.40
C CYS A 67 -8.11 0.23 -12.30
N THR A 68 -9.16 1.02 -12.54
CA THR A 68 -10.58 0.63 -12.48
C THR A 68 -11.29 0.72 -13.83
N VAL A 69 -10.56 0.64 -14.95
CA VAL A 69 -11.15 0.71 -16.31
C VAL A 69 -12.34 -0.24 -16.52
N PRO A 70 -12.35 -1.50 -16.01
CA PRO A 70 -13.51 -2.37 -16.15
C PRO A 70 -14.81 -1.79 -15.59
N PHE A 71 -14.75 -0.97 -14.53
CA PHE A 71 -15.92 -0.41 -13.86
C PHE A 71 -16.61 0.69 -14.68
N VAL A 72 -15.83 1.47 -15.43
CA VAL A 72 -16.36 2.55 -16.27
C VAL A 72 -16.61 2.13 -17.71
N LEU A 73 -16.05 1.00 -18.15
CA LEU A 73 -16.13 0.53 -19.55
C LEU A 73 -17.56 0.53 -20.12
N PRO A 74 -18.63 0.13 -19.39
CA PRO A 74 -20.00 0.18 -19.91
C PRO A 74 -20.46 1.58 -20.32
N TYR A 75 -19.97 2.62 -19.64
CA TYR A 75 -20.32 4.03 -19.88
C TYR A 75 -19.55 4.63 -21.06
N LEU A 76 -18.46 4.01 -21.47
CA LEU A 76 -17.57 4.54 -22.52
C LEU A 76 -17.96 4.10 -23.93
N ARG A 77 -19.05 3.33 -24.16
CA ARG A 77 -19.37 2.71 -25.46
C ARG A 77 -19.41 3.67 -26.65
N SER A 78 -19.85 4.91 -26.44
CA SER A 78 -19.89 5.96 -27.47
C SER A 78 -18.59 6.76 -27.59
N ALA A 79 -17.65 6.59 -26.67
CA ALA A 79 -16.39 7.32 -26.65
C ALA A 79 -15.38 6.75 -27.65
N SER A 80 -14.61 7.62 -28.30
CA SER A 80 -13.52 7.21 -29.21
C SER A 80 -12.45 6.35 -28.52
N VAL A 81 -12.25 6.52 -27.21
CA VAL A 81 -11.30 5.74 -26.39
C VAL A 81 -11.76 4.30 -26.10
N TYR A 82 -13.02 3.95 -26.39
CA TYR A 82 -13.59 2.65 -26.03
C TYR A 82 -12.83 1.43 -26.53
N PRO A 83 -12.38 1.35 -27.81
CA PRO A 83 -11.65 0.16 -28.29
C PRO A 83 -10.37 -0.08 -27.50
N ALA A 84 -9.63 0.98 -27.16
CA ALA A 84 -8.42 0.91 -26.36
C ALA A 84 -8.72 0.46 -24.93
N MET A 85 -9.75 1.04 -24.29
CA MET A 85 -10.17 0.64 -22.93
C MET A 85 -10.63 -0.81 -22.89
N LYS A 86 -11.41 -1.26 -23.88
CA LYS A 86 -11.86 -2.65 -24.01
C LYS A 86 -10.67 -3.61 -24.15
N GLN A 87 -9.67 -3.23 -24.93
CA GLN A 87 -8.45 -4.03 -25.07
C GLN A 87 -7.65 -4.10 -23.76
N GLN A 88 -7.57 -2.98 -23.01
CA GLN A 88 -6.96 -2.96 -21.68
C GLN A 88 -7.68 -3.91 -20.71
N VAL A 89 -9.01 -3.90 -20.68
CA VAL A 89 -9.80 -4.81 -19.82
C VAL A 89 -9.55 -6.28 -20.19
N LYS A 90 -9.50 -6.63 -21.47
CA LYS A 90 -9.12 -7.99 -21.91
C LYS A 90 -7.73 -8.37 -21.40
N GLY A 91 -6.77 -7.44 -21.47
CA GLY A 91 -5.43 -7.63 -20.92
C GLY A 91 -5.42 -7.88 -19.42
N MET A 92 -6.22 -7.12 -18.66
CA MET A 92 -6.39 -7.32 -17.21
C MET A 92 -6.95 -8.72 -16.90
N MET A 93 -7.98 -9.15 -17.63
CA MET A 93 -8.56 -10.48 -17.45
C MET A 93 -7.58 -11.60 -17.78
N LEU A 94 -6.81 -11.46 -18.87
CA LEU A 94 -5.75 -12.41 -19.19
C LEU A 94 -4.69 -12.46 -18.09
N ASN A 95 -4.26 -11.29 -17.60
CA ASN A 95 -3.27 -11.17 -16.53
C ASN A 95 -3.74 -11.84 -15.23
N TYR A 96 -5.04 -11.80 -14.94
CA TYR A 96 -5.60 -12.50 -13.78
C TYR A 96 -5.27 -13.99 -13.79
N TYR A 97 -5.57 -14.68 -14.90
CA TYR A 97 -5.30 -16.12 -15.02
C TYR A 97 -3.80 -16.44 -15.06
N GLN A 98 -2.98 -15.52 -15.56
CA GLN A 98 -1.53 -15.69 -15.51
C GLN A 98 -0.98 -15.60 -14.08
N ILE A 99 -1.46 -14.64 -13.29
CA ILE A 99 -1.05 -14.48 -11.90
C ILE A 99 -1.63 -15.59 -11.04
N GLU A 100 -2.85 -16.07 -11.30
CA GLU A 100 -3.39 -17.28 -10.64
C GLU A 100 -2.46 -18.47 -10.87
N HIS A 101 -2.06 -18.71 -12.12
CA HIS A 101 -1.17 -19.81 -12.45
C HIS A 101 0.19 -19.67 -11.75
N PHE A 102 0.78 -18.46 -11.77
CA PHE A 102 2.03 -18.18 -11.07
C PHE A 102 1.90 -18.38 -9.56
N THR A 103 0.81 -17.88 -8.95
CA THR A 103 0.51 -18.05 -7.52
C THR A 103 0.47 -19.53 -7.16
N ARG A 104 -0.30 -20.34 -7.92
CA ARG A 104 -0.41 -21.77 -7.68
C ARG A 104 0.92 -22.50 -7.83
N LEU A 105 1.72 -22.14 -8.83
CA LEU A 105 3.05 -22.71 -9.06
C LEU A 105 3.95 -22.47 -7.85
N THR A 106 4.08 -21.21 -7.42
CA THR A 106 4.94 -20.79 -6.31
C THR A 106 4.50 -21.41 -4.98
N VAL A 107 3.21 -21.29 -4.63
CA VAL A 107 2.68 -21.84 -3.38
C VAL A 107 2.81 -23.36 -3.34
N SER A 108 2.56 -24.05 -4.45
CA SER A 108 2.75 -25.51 -4.51
C SER A 108 4.21 -25.92 -4.38
N LEU A 109 5.14 -25.14 -4.92
CA LEU A 109 6.58 -25.39 -4.77
C LEU A 109 7.02 -25.29 -3.31
N LEU A 110 6.61 -24.22 -2.61
CA LEU A 110 6.92 -24.03 -1.20
C LEU A 110 6.28 -25.13 -0.33
N ARG A 111 4.99 -25.41 -0.54
CA ARG A 111 4.26 -26.45 0.19
C ARG A 111 4.87 -27.85 0.02
N LYS A 112 5.29 -28.22 -1.19
CA LYS A 112 5.97 -29.51 -1.44
C LYS A 112 7.29 -29.65 -0.68
N ASN A 113 7.90 -28.54 -0.28
CA ASN A 113 9.13 -28.51 0.50
C ASN A 113 8.86 -28.22 1.99
N ASN A 114 7.62 -28.39 2.45
CA ASN A 114 7.20 -28.16 3.85
C ASN A 114 7.49 -26.73 4.33
N ILE A 115 7.26 -25.75 3.46
CA ILE A 115 7.30 -24.33 3.77
C ILE A 115 5.88 -23.80 3.64
N ASP A 116 5.29 -23.44 4.77
CA ASP A 116 3.98 -22.82 4.82
C ASP A 116 4.09 -21.31 4.58
N CYS A 117 3.14 -20.77 3.82
CA CYS A 117 3.08 -19.35 3.52
C CYS A 117 1.65 -18.86 3.44
N TYR A 118 1.45 -17.60 3.79
CA TYR A 118 0.17 -16.91 3.71
C TYR A 118 0.10 -16.13 2.39
N LEU A 119 -0.92 -16.41 1.58
CA LEU A 119 -1.21 -15.61 0.39
C LEU A 119 -1.77 -14.25 0.82
N LEU A 120 -1.08 -13.18 0.43
CA LEU A 120 -1.49 -11.81 0.72
C LEU A 120 -2.04 -11.13 -0.53
N LYS A 121 -2.94 -10.17 -0.31
CA LYS A 121 -3.49 -9.24 -1.31
C LYS A 121 -3.95 -9.97 -2.59
N GLY A 122 -3.41 -9.55 -3.74
CA GLY A 122 -3.49 -10.24 -5.02
C GLY A 122 -4.80 -10.99 -5.29
N LEU A 123 -4.66 -12.29 -5.52
CA LEU A 123 -5.73 -13.20 -5.85
C LEU A 123 -6.76 -13.36 -4.71
N SER A 124 -6.31 -13.31 -3.45
CA SER A 124 -7.19 -13.44 -2.27
C SER A 124 -8.21 -12.30 -2.18
N LEU A 125 -7.77 -11.05 -2.42
CA LEU A 125 -8.65 -9.89 -2.49
C LEU A 125 -9.48 -9.85 -3.78
N ALA A 126 -8.92 -10.29 -4.92
CA ALA A 126 -9.64 -10.33 -6.19
C ALA A 126 -10.89 -11.21 -6.10
N ASP A 127 -10.79 -12.35 -5.42
CA ASP A 127 -11.93 -13.25 -5.18
C ASP A 127 -13.11 -12.53 -4.49
N CYS A 128 -12.86 -11.45 -3.74
CA CYS A 128 -13.89 -10.63 -3.08
C CYS A 128 -14.78 -9.81 -4.05
N TYR A 129 -14.32 -9.55 -5.26
CA TYR A 129 -15.01 -8.71 -6.23
C TYR A 129 -16.18 -9.45 -6.89
N PRO A 130 -17.21 -8.72 -7.39
CA PRO A 130 -18.29 -9.31 -8.18
C PRO A 130 -17.79 -10.03 -9.44
N VAL A 131 -16.74 -9.47 -10.06
CA VAL A 131 -15.99 -10.09 -11.16
C VAL A 131 -14.51 -10.06 -10.78
N PRO A 132 -13.92 -11.17 -10.29
CA PRO A 132 -12.55 -11.20 -9.80
C PRO A 132 -11.51 -10.65 -10.78
N GLU A 133 -11.70 -10.89 -12.07
CA GLU A 133 -10.81 -10.47 -13.14
C GLU A 133 -10.77 -8.96 -13.36
N TYR A 134 -11.69 -8.20 -12.77
CA TYR A 134 -11.70 -6.74 -12.88
C TYR A 134 -10.74 -6.07 -11.89
N ARG A 135 -10.27 -6.80 -10.87
CA ARG A 135 -9.24 -6.28 -9.95
C ARG A 135 -7.87 -6.34 -10.63
N LYS A 136 -7.17 -5.21 -10.72
CA LYS A 136 -5.77 -5.19 -11.19
C LYS A 136 -4.88 -6.02 -10.25
N LEU A 137 -4.21 -7.01 -10.84
CA LEU A 137 -3.16 -7.81 -10.21
C LEU A 137 -1.79 -7.42 -10.77
N GLY A 138 -0.77 -7.41 -9.91
CA GLY A 138 0.60 -7.05 -10.28
C GLY A 138 1.58 -8.14 -9.85
N ASP A 139 2.04 -8.01 -8.62
CA ASP A 139 2.93 -8.90 -7.88
C ASP A 139 2.19 -10.03 -7.16
N LEU A 140 2.96 -11.07 -6.81
CA LEU A 140 2.56 -12.11 -5.87
C LEU A 140 3.20 -11.80 -4.50
N ASP A 141 2.37 -11.51 -3.50
CA ASP A 141 2.82 -11.35 -2.12
C ASP A 141 2.58 -12.64 -1.32
N LEU A 142 3.66 -13.21 -0.77
CA LEU A 142 3.59 -14.35 0.15
C LEU A 142 4.25 -13.98 1.48
N TYR A 143 3.63 -14.34 2.60
CA TYR A 143 4.20 -14.12 3.94
C TYR A 143 4.61 -15.42 4.61
N LEU A 144 5.85 -15.45 5.09
CA LEU A 144 6.42 -16.49 5.95
C LEU A 144 6.29 -16.02 7.40
N ALA A 145 5.40 -16.67 8.16
CA ALA A 145 5.23 -16.35 9.57
C ALA A 145 6.47 -16.73 10.39
N ASP A 146 7.11 -17.86 10.05
CA ASP A 146 8.34 -18.32 10.70
C ASP A 146 9.58 -17.73 10.00
N PRO A 147 10.36 -16.85 10.65
CA PRO A 147 11.56 -16.28 10.05
C PRO A 147 12.65 -17.32 9.72
N SER A 148 12.62 -18.49 10.38
CA SER A 148 13.57 -19.58 10.11
C SER A 148 13.36 -20.23 8.74
N ASP A 149 12.17 -20.09 8.15
CA ASP A 149 11.85 -20.61 6.83
C ASP A 149 12.48 -19.80 5.69
N LEU A 150 12.85 -18.54 5.93
CA LEU A 150 13.28 -17.62 4.89
C LEU A 150 14.46 -18.18 4.09
N THR A 151 15.56 -18.57 4.75
CA THR A 151 16.76 -19.07 4.05
C THR A 151 16.46 -20.33 3.23
N ARG A 152 15.60 -21.21 3.75
CA ARG A 152 15.19 -22.44 3.05
C ARG A 152 14.30 -22.10 1.84
N ALA A 153 13.36 -21.17 1.99
CA ALA A 153 12.50 -20.71 0.91
C ALA A 153 13.32 -20.06 -0.22
N GLN A 154 14.29 -19.20 0.12
CA GLN A 154 15.19 -18.58 -0.86
C GLN A 154 15.96 -19.62 -1.66
N ALA A 155 16.59 -20.60 -0.99
CA ALA A 155 17.32 -21.68 -1.67
C ALA A 155 16.43 -22.52 -2.60
N ILE A 156 15.20 -22.82 -2.17
CA ILE A 156 14.21 -23.54 -3.00
C ILE A 156 13.78 -22.71 -4.20
N LEU A 157 13.51 -21.42 -4.02
CA LEU A 157 13.12 -20.53 -5.12
C LEU A 157 14.27 -20.40 -6.14
N GLU A 158 15.49 -20.13 -5.69
CA GLU A 158 16.66 -19.95 -6.57
C GLU A 158 16.99 -21.21 -7.36
N SER A 159 16.96 -22.38 -6.71
CA SER A 159 17.16 -23.67 -7.40
C SER A 159 16.04 -24.02 -8.39
N ASN A 160 14.90 -23.33 -8.33
CA ASN A 160 13.77 -23.50 -9.24
C ASN A 160 13.59 -22.33 -10.22
N GLY A 161 14.65 -21.54 -10.45
CA GLY A 161 14.71 -20.54 -11.52
C GLY A 161 14.12 -19.18 -11.18
N TYR A 162 13.88 -18.91 -9.89
CA TYR A 162 13.59 -17.56 -9.41
C TYR A 162 14.91 -16.80 -9.27
N ILE A 163 14.95 -15.57 -9.76
CA ILE A 163 16.14 -14.73 -9.77
C ILE A 163 15.93 -13.61 -8.75
N SER A 164 16.80 -13.50 -7.75
CA SER A 164 16.74 -12.42 -6.76
C SER A 164 16.90 -11.07 -7.45
N GLU A 165 16.08 -10.11 -7.05
CA GLU A 165 16.18 -8.70 -7.46
C GLU A 165 16.83 -7.89 -6.34
N ASP A 166 17.72 -6.96 -6.70
CA ASP A 166 18.38 -6.09 -5.73
C ASP A 166 17.42 -4.97 -5.31
N GLU A 167 16.65 -5.24 -4.26
CA GLU A 167 15.75 -4.28 -3.62
C GLU A 167 16.12 -4.06 -2.15
N LEU A 168 16.12 -2.80 -1.72
CA LEU A 168 16.30 -2.45 -0.31
C LEU A 168 14.93 -2.47 0.40
N SER A 169 14.59 -3.62 1.00
CA SER A 169 13.37 -3.80 1.79
C SER A 169 13.68 -4.35 3.18
N ASP A 170 12.93 -3.87 4.17
CA ASP A 170 13.04 -4.25 5.59
C ASP A 170 12.01 -5.31 6.02
N HIS A 171 11.23 -5.84 5.08
CA HIS A 171 10.15 -6.79 5.37
C HIS A 171 9.98 -7.90 4.31
N HIS A 172 10.55 -7.77 3.11
CA HIS A 172 10.52 -8.83 2.10
C HIS A 172 11.85 -8.97 1.33
N VAL A 173 11.96 -10.05 0.57
CA VAL A 173 12.90 -10.20 -0.55
C VAL A 173 12.11 -10.34 -1.85
N THR A 174 12.64 -9.80 -2.94
CA THR A 174 11.95 -9.75 -4.23
C THR A 174 12.61 -10.70 -5.21
N TYR A 175 11.80 -11.54 -5.86
CA TYR A 175 12.23 -12.48 -6.87
C TYR A 175 11.50 -12.25 -8.19
N ARG A 176 12.24 -12.32 -9.29
CA ARG A 176 11.68 -12.39 -10.64
C ARG A 176 11.64 -13.83 -11.13
N TYR A 177 10.49 -14.23 -11.67
CA TYR A 177 10.33 -15.50 -12.37
C TYR A 177 10.02 -15.26 -13.85
N ILE A 178 10.68 -16.02 -14.73
CA ILE A 178 10.42 -16.01 -16.17
C ILE A 178 9.86 -17.35 -16.59
N PHE A 179 8.62 -17.38 -17.07
CA PHE A 179 8.04 -18.59 -17.64
C PHE A 179 8.78 -18.98 -18.93
N PRO A 180 9.48 -20.13 -18.98
CA PRO A 180 10.34 -20.48 -20.11
C PRO A 180 9.61 -20.54 -21.45
N LYS A 181 8.35 -21.01 -21.44
CA LYS A 181 7.54 -21.17 -22.66
C LYS A 181 7.07 -19.86 -23.27
N THR A 182 6.90 -18.82 -22.47
CA THR A 182 6.25 -17.57 -22.92
C THR A 182 7.15 -16.35 -22.77
N GLY A 183 8.29 -16.46 -22.08
CA GLY A 183 9.16 -15.34 -21.72
C GLY A 183 8.51 -14.32 -20.77
N ARG A 184 7.34 -14.65 -20.20
CA ARG A 184 6.56 -13.74 -19.36
C ARG A 184 7.19 -13.63 -17.99
N ARG A 185 7.28 -12.40 -17.49
CA ARG A 185 7.96 -12.02 -16.25
C ARG A 185 6.92 -11.75 -15.16
N PHE A 186 7.16 -12.28 -13.97
CA PHE A 186 6.38 -12.02 -12.76
C PHE A 186 7.30 -11.73 -11.59
N LEU A 187 6.80 -10.95 -10.64
CA LEU A 187 7.48 -10.64 -9.39
C LEU A 187 6.79 -11.36 -8.24
N LEU A 188 7.61 -11.93 -7.36
CA LEU A 188 7.24 -12.49 -6.06
C LEU A 188 7.88 -11.59 -4.99
N GLU A 189 7.07 -11.00 -4.13
CA GLU A 189 7.51 -10.44 -2.86
C GLU A 189 7.35 -11.53 -1.79
N LEU A 190 8.46 -12.06 -1.28
CA LEU A 190 8.48 -13.02 -0.19
C LEU A 190 8.74 -12.28 1.13
N HIS A 191 7.67 -12.02 1.86
CA HIS A 191 7.65 -11.28 3.11
C HIS A 191 8.12 -12.17 4.27
N TYR A 192 9.15 -11.74 4.99
CA TYR A 192 9.60 -12.29 6.27
C TYR A 192 9.09 -11.48 7.47
N ARG A 193 8.50 -10.32 7.20
CA ARG A 193 7.70 -9.52 8.12
C ARG A 193 6.50 -9.01 7.36
N VAL A 194 5.32 -8.99 7.98
CA VAL A 194 4.08 -8.69 7.25
C VAL A 194 4.06 -7.27 6.66
N VAL A 195 4.72 -6.30 7.31
CA VAL A 195 4.89 -4.91 6.86
C VAL A 195 6.24 -4.34 7.30
N GLY A 196 6.67 -3.24 6.66
CA GLY A 196 7.88 -2.49 7.02
C GLY A 196 7.82 -1.81 8.38
N GLN A 197 8.96 -1.38 8.91
CA GLN A 197 9.10 -0.83 10.27
C GLN A 197 8.64 0.63 10.34
N TYR A 198 7.84 0.95 11.37
CA TYR A 198 7.45 2.31 11.71
C TYR A 198 8.44 2.95 12.70
N GLN A 199 8.41 4.27 12.83
CA GLN A 199 9.18 4.96 13.89
C GLN A 199 8.67 4.60 15.29
N TYR A 200 7.36 4.41 15.39
CA TYR A 200 6.70 4.11 16.66
C TYR A 200 6.92 2.64 17.02
N SER A 201 7.96 2.38 17.81
CA SER A 201 8.35 1.02 18.21
C SER A 201 7.21 0.17 18.81
N PRO A 202 6.28 0.69 19.62
CA PRO A 202 5.16 -0.10 20.11
C PRO A 202 4.26 -0.66 19.01
N ALA A 203 3.98 0.09 17.94
CA ALA A 203 3.26 -0.44 16.78
C ALA A 203 4.00 -1.62 16.14
N ASN A 204 5.33 -1.53 16.01
CA ASN A 204 6.13 -2.64 15.47
C ASN A 204 6.03 -3.89 16.34
N LYS A 205 6.13 -3.74 17.67
CA LYS A 205 6.00 -4.87 18.61
C LYS A 205 4.63 -5.52 18.54
N LEU A 206 3.57 -4.72 18.43
CA LEU A 206 2.22 -5.24 18.29
C LEU A 206 2.06 -6.00 16.97
N VAL A 207 2.48 -5.42 15.84
CA VAL A 207 2.47 -6.10 14.54
C VAL A 207 3.25 -7.41 14.61
N ASP A 208 4.47 -7.39 15.13
CA ASP A 208 5.32 -8.59 15.23
C ASP A 208 4.64 -9.66 16.10
N SER A 209 3.96 -9.26 17.18
CA SER A 209 3.21 -10.17 18.05
C SER A 209 1.95 -10.74 17.39
N VAL A 210 1.18 -9.93 16.65
CA VAL A 210 -0.08 -10.35 16.02
C VAL A 210 0.18 -11.37 14.91
N PHE A 211 1.26 -11.16 14.14
CA PHE A 211 1.58 -11.98 12.98
C PHE A 211 2.64 -13.06 13.28
N SER A 212 3.03 -13.25 14.54
CA SER A 212 3.99 -14.29 14.93
C SER A 212 3.43 -15.70 14.72
N PRO A 213 4.28 -16.72 14.53
CA PRO A 213 3.84 -18.12 14.43
C PRO A 213 2.99 -18.60 15.61
N GLU A 214 3.24 -18.08 16.81
CA GLU A 214 2.56 -18.48 18.04
C GLU A 214 1.12 -17.93 18.13
N CYS A 215 0.90 -16.74 17.59
CA CYS A 215 -0.39 -16.05 17.65
C CYS A 215 -1.23 -16.25 16.39
N LEU A 216 -0.58 -16.27 15.22
CA LEU A 216 -1.25 -16.27 13.93
C LEU A 216 -1.81 -17.66 13.61
N LYS A 217 -3.12 -17.78 13.64
CA LYS A 217 -3.82 -19.00 13.24
C LYS A 217 -4.02 -19.01 11.72
N ALA A 218 -3.86 -20.17 11.09
CA ALA A 218 -4.12 -20.29 9.67
C ALA A 218 -5.63 -20.19 9.38
N SER A 219 -6.00 -19.41 8.36
CA SER A 219 -7.30 -19.49 7.69
C SER A 219 -7.10 -20.00 6.27
N THR A 220 -8.14 -20.52 5.65
CA THR A 220 -8.06 -21.06 4.28
C THR A 220 -9.05 -20.38 3.34
N GLN A 221 -8.65 -20.19 2.10
CA GLN A 221 -9.51 -19.73 1.01
C GLN A 221 -9.30 -20.62 -0.21
N THR A 222 -10.38 -21.12 -0.79
CA THR A 222 -10.33 -21.93 -2.02
C THR A 222 -10.66 -21.04 -3.21
N ILE A 223 -9.73 -20.95 -4.16
CA ILE A 223 -9.87 -20.14 -5.38
C ILE A 223 -9.53 -21.05 -6.57
N HIS A 224 -10.43 -21.15 -7.54
CA HIS A 224 -10.30 -22.03 -8.71
C HIS A 224 -9.90 -23.48 -8.37
N GLY A 225 -10.48 -24.02 -7.29
CA GLY A 225 -10.24 -25.39 -6.84
C GLY A 225 -8.92 -25.63 -6.09
N TYR A 226 -8.09 -24.59 -5.89
CA TYR A 226 -6.89 -24.67 -5.05
C TYR A 226 -7.10 -23.97 -3.71
N THR A 227 -6.72 -24.64 -2.62
CA THR A 227 -6.83 -24.09 -1.26
C THR A 227 -5.52 -23.44 -0.82
N TYR A 228 -5.60 -22.14 -0.58
CA TYR A 228 -4.53 -21.29 -0.09
C TYR A 228 -4.67 -21.06 1.41
N THR A 229 -3.54 -21.00 2.11
CA THR A 229 -3.48 -20.44 3.47
C THR A 229 -3.51 -18.92 3.34
N VAL A 230 -4.38 -18.26 4.11
CA VAL A 230 -4.56 -16.80 4.13
C VAL A 230 -4.64 -16.32 5.57
N LEU A 231 -4.43 -15.03 5.80
CA LEU A 231 -4.61 -14.44 7.13
C LEU A 231 -6.07 -14.62 7.59
N PRO A 232 -6.35 -14.86 8.88
CA PRO A 232 -7.72 -14.84 9.35
C PRO A 232 -8.33 -13.45 9.19
N PRO A 233 -9.67 -13.34 9.12
CA PRO A 233 -10.31 -12.09 8.69
C PRO A 233 -10.00 -10.84 9.52
N THR A 234 -9.79 -10.99 10.83
CA THR A 234 -9.43 -9.86 11.70
C THR A 234 -8.01 -9.37 11.40
N GLU A 235 -7.05 -10.28 11.34
CA GLU A 235 -5.64 -10.03 11.05
C GLU A 235 -5.46 -9.52 9.60
N TYR A 236 -6.21 -10.05 8.65
CA TYR A 236 -6.23 -9.57 7.27
C TYR A 236 -6.75 -8.12 7.22
N THR A 237 -7.83 -7.81 7.93
CA THR A 237 -8.36 -6.43 8.01
C THR A 237 -7.31 -5.48 8.57
N PHE A 238 -6.62 -5.88 9.65
CA PHE A 238 -5.54 -5.10 10.24
C PHE A 238 -4.35 -4.92 9.27
N TYR A 239 -3.98 -5.98 8.56
CA TYR A 239 -2.97 -5.94 7.51
C TYR A 239 -3.35 -4.97 6.37
N MET A 240 -4.61 -4.94 5.92
CA MET A 240 -5.07 -4.00 4.89
C MET A 240 -4.94 -2.54 5.34
N ILE A 241 -5.22 -2.25 6.61
CA ILE A 241 -5.02 -0.91 7.19
C ILE A 241 -3.53 -0.54 7.14
N HIS A 242 -2.64 -1.45 7.54
CA HIS A 242 -1.20 -1.22 7.46
C HIS A 242 -0.67 -1.12 6.03
N HIS A 243 -1.28 -1.83 5.07
CA HIS A 243 -0.95 -1.71 3.66
C HIS A 243 -1.33 -0.33 3.09
N MET A 244 -2.54 0.15 3.39
CA MET A 244 -2.96 1.51 3.05
C MET A 244 -2.10 2.56 3.75
N LEU A 245 -1.75 2.34 5.02
CA LEU A 245 -0.84 3.20 5.78
C LEU A 245 0.53 3.33 5.10
N LYS A 246 1.12 2.19 4.70
CA LYS A 246 2.39 2.13 3.96
C LYS A 246 2.33 3.03 2.74
N HIS A 247 1.31 2.85 1.90
CA HIS A 247 1.16 3.67 0.71
C HIS A 247 0.88 5.14 1.03
N TYR A 248 0.00 5.43 2.00
CA TYR A 248 -0.33 6.78 2.42
C TYR A 248 0.91 7.56 2.86
N LEU A 249 1.81 6.94 3.63
CA LEU A 249 3.05 7.57 4.10
C LEU A 249 4.10 7.77 3.00
N TYR A 250 4.11 6.92 1.97
CA TYR A 250 5.23 6.85 1.03
C TYR A 250 4.93 7.37 -0.38
N SER A 251 3.79 7.02 -0.96
CA SER A 251 3.52 7.28 -2.38
C SER A 251 2.07 7.70 -2.70
N GLY A 252 1.19 7.75 -1.70
CA GLY A 252 -0.25 7.79 -1.91
C GLY A 252 -0.81 6.45 -2.37
N PHE A 253 -2.13 6.30 -2.34
CA PHE A 253 -2.81 5.15 -2.96
C PHE A 253 -4.10 5.58 -3.65
N GLY A 254 -4.48 4.82 -4.68
CA GLY A 254 -5.72 5.04 -5.42
C GLY A 254 -6.92 4.34 -4.79
N ILE A 255 -8.12 4.71 -5.25
CA ILE A 255 -9.40 4.19 -4.74
C ILE A 255 -9.53 2.66 -4.78
N ARG A 256 -8.71 1.94 -5.56
CA ARG A 256 -8.66 0.47 -5.59
C ARG A 256 -8.49 -0.14 -4.20
N LEU A 257 -7.64 0.43 -3.32
CA LEU A 257 -7.48 -0.12 -1.97
C LEU A 257 -8.72 0.09 -1.09
N LEU A 258 -9.47 1.17 -1.31
CA LEU A 258 -10.77 1.38 -0.66
C LEU A 258 -11.83 0.40 -1.19
N CYS A 259 -11.77 0.06 -2.49
CA CYS A 259 -12.62 -0.98 -3.08
C CYS A 259 -12.31 -2.35 -2.46
N ASP A 260 -11.01 -2.71 -2.39
CA ASP A 260 -10.55 -3.95 -1.73
C ASP A 260 -11.10 -4.04 -0.30
N PHE A 261 -10.93 -2.98 0.48
CA PHE A 261 -11.40 -2.92 1.86
C PHE A 261 -12.92 -3.08 1.95
N THR A 262 -13.67 -2.37 1.10
CA THR A 262 -15.13 -2.44 1.07
C THR A 262 -15.62 -3.86 0.74
N PHE A 263 -15.08 -4.50 -0.30
CA PHE A 263 -15.47 -5.85 -0.68
C PHE A 263 -15.09 -6.88 0.38
N TYR A 264 -13.90 -6.75 0.97
CA TYR A 264 -13.41 -7.68 1.99
C TYR A 264 -14.28 -7.61 3.26
N LEU A 265 -14.53 -6.41 3.78
CA LEU A 265 -15.37 -6.23 4.97
C LEU A 265 -16.79 -6.76 4.75
N LYS A 266 -17.41 -6.47 3.59
CA LYS A 266 -18.75 -7.00 3.26
C LYS A 266 -18.80 -8.52 3.26
N ARG A 267 -17.77 -9.17 2.72
CA ARG A 267 -17.72 -10.64 2.64
C ARG A 267 -17.47 -11.29 4.00
N HIS A 268 -16.69 -10.65 4.85
CA HIS A 268 -16.17 -11.24 6.08
C HIS A 268 -16.72 -10.63 7.37
N GLU A 269 -17.70 -9.71 7.31
CA GLU A 269 -18.29 -8.98 8.45
C GLU A 269 -18.50 -9.87 9.69
N LYS A 270 -19.14 -11.04 9.52
CA LYS A 270 -19.46 -11.95 10.63
C LYS A 270 -18.25 -12.65 11.27
N LYS A 271 -17.10 -12.62 10.61
CA LYS A 271 -15.86 -13.27 11.05
C LYS A 271 -14.81 -12.27 11.56
N ILE A 272 -15.04 -10.96 11.38
CA ILE A 272 -14.11 -9.92 11.80
C ILE A 272 -14.44 -9.50 13.22
N ASN A 273 -13.44 -9.53 14.10
CA ASN A 273 -13.57 -8.99 15.44
C ASN A 273 -13.22 -7.49 15.43
N PHE A 274 -14.20 -6.64 15.16
CA PHE A 274 -14.00 -5.18 15.11
C PHE A 274 -13.49 -4.60 16.44
N ARG A 275 -13.88 -5.17 17.59
CA ARG A 275 -13.32 -4.74 18.89
C ARG A 275 -11.81 -4.93 18.94
N GLN A 276 -11.31 -6.03 18.40
CA GLN A 276 -9.87 -6.30 18.33
C GLN A 276 -9.16 -5.33 17.37
N ILE A 277 -9.78 -5.01 16.23
CA ILE A 277 -9.27 -3.99 15.30
C ILE A 277 -9.11 -2.65 16.00
N HIS A 278 -10.14 -2.20 16.74
CA HIS A 278 -10.09 -0.97 17.52
C HIS A 278 -8.95 -0.95 18.54
N GLU A 279 -8.76 -2.06 19.26
CA GLU A 279 -7.67 -2.20 20.23
C GLU A 279 -6.30 -2.10 19.54
N TRP A 280 -6.08 -2.85 18.47
CA TRP A 280 -4.83 -2.84 17.72
C TRP A 280 -4.54 -1.48 17.06
N CYS A 281 -5.57 -0.82 16.52
CA CYS A 281 -5.43 0.50 15.93
C CYS A 281 -5.09 1.56 16.97
N ARG A 282 -5.68 1.49 18.17
CA ARG A 282 -5.37 2.39 19.30
C ARG A 282 -3.93 2.20 19.77
N GLU A 283 -3.53 0.95 20.02
CA GLU A 283 -2.17 0.63 20.47
C GLU A 283 -1.11 0.97 19.41
N SER A 284 -1.45 0.83 18.13
CA SER A 284 -0.58 1.24 17.02
C SER A 284 -0.62 2.75 16.73
N ARG A 285 -1.53 3.52 17.34
CA ARG A 285 -1.79 4.95 17.04
C ARG A 285 -2.15 5.22 15.58
N ILE A 286 -3.03 4.39 15.04
CA ILE A 286 -3.56 4.49 13.68
C ILE A 286 -5.10 4.53 13.65
N SER A 287 -5.76 4.77 14.79
CA SER A 287 -7.24 4.85 14.89
C SER A 287 -7.84 5.83 13.89
N HIS A 288 -7.31 7.06 13.78
CA HIS A 288 -7.81 8.04 12.82
C HIS A 288 -7.72 7.56 11.36
N LEU A 289 -6.66 6.83 11.00
CA LEU A 289 -6.54 6.25 9.67
C LEU A 289 -7.61 5.18 9.42
N TYR A 290 -7.86 4.31 10.40
CA TYR A 290 -8.91 3.30 10.29
C TYR A 290 -10.30 3.94 10.17
N GLU A 291 -10.61 4.90 11.05
CA GLU A 291 -11.90 5.59 11.13
C GLU A 291 -12.21 6.34 9.83
N ILE A 292 -11.27 7.14 9.31
CA ILE A 292 -11.49 7.91 8.08
C ILE A 292 -11.63 7.01 6.84
N ILE A 293 -10.86 5.91 6.76
CA ILE A 293 -10.99 4.93 5.67
C ILE A 293 -12.38 4.29 5.71
N LEU A 294 -12.81 3.85 6.88
CA LEU A 294 -14.10 3.18 7.05
C LEU A 294 -15.26 4.12 6.69
N GLU A 295 -15.23 5.37 7.18
CA GLU A 295 -16.23 6.38 6.85
C GLU A 295 -16.24 6.78 5.37
N CYS A 296 -15.06 6.92 4.74
CA CYS A 296 -15.00 7.16 3.30
C CYS A 296 -15.61 5.99 2.51
N CYS A 297 -15.36 4.75 2.92
CA CYS A 297 -15.99 3.58 2.32
C CYS A 297 -17.51 3.58 2.48
N ARG A 298 -18.06 4.00 3.63
CA ARG A 298 -19.51 4.16 3.82
C ARG A 298 -20.08 5.25 2.92
N LYS A 299 -19.55 6.47 3.05
CA LYS A 299 -20.05 7.66 2.37
C LYS A 299 -19.97 7.54 0.84
N TYR A 300 -18.82 7.12 0.33
CA TYR A 300 -18.51 7.18 -1.11
C TYR A 300 -18.59 5.84 -1.82
N LEU A 301 -18.35 4.71 -1.16
CA LEU A 301 -18.35 3.37 -1.80
C LEU A 301 -19.57 2.53 -1.41
N GLY A 302 -20.39 2.96 -0.43
CA GLY A 302 -21.59 2.24 -0.01
C GLY A 302 -21.32 1.02 0.85
N LEU A 303 -20.27 1.06 1.69
CA LEU A 303 -20.12 0.12 2.79
C LEU A 303 -21.34 0.23 3.72
N PRO A 304 -22.02 -0.88 4.10
CA PRO A 304 -23.15 -0.82 5.02
C PRO A 304 -22.81 -0.22 6.38
N ASP A 305 -23.70 0.60 6.92
CA ASP A 305 -23.53 1.22 8.25
C ASP A 305 -23.51 0.19 9.39
N SER A 306 -24.02 -1.03 9.16
CA SER A 306 -23.96 -2.13 10.14
C SER A 306 -22.55 -2.61 10.43
N ILE A 307 -21.65 -2.51 9.44
CA ILE A 307 -20.26 -2.97 9.55
C ILE A 307 -19.52 -1.97 10.43
N ASP A 308 -19.29 -2.33 11.69
CA ASP A 308 -18.63 -1.50 12.71
C ASP A 308 -19.32 -0.14 12.99
N ALA A 309 -20.64 -0.18 13.16
CA ALA A 309 -21.55 0.98 13.24
C ALA A 309 -21.19 2.10 14.24
N ARG A 310 -20.31 1.83 15.22
CA ARG A 310 -19.92 2.82 16.24
C ARG A 310 -18.83 3.78 15.75
N THR A 311 -18.08 3.36 14.75
CA THR A 311 -16.99 4.15 14.18
C THR A 311 -17.58 5.29 13.38
N GLN A 312 -17.12 6.51 13.64
CA GLN A 312 -17.50 7.72 12.92
C GLN A 312 -16.27 8.61 12.77
N TYR A 313 -16.30 9.48 11.78
CA TYR A 313 -15.22 10.42 11.49
C TYR A 313 -15.81 11.69 10.88
N ASN A 314 -15.05 12.79 10.93
CA ASN A 314 -15.52 14.07 10.46
C ASN A 314 -15.85 14.03 8.94
N PRO A 315 -17.08 14.37 8.52
CA PRO A 315 -17.47 14.32 7.11
C PRO A 315 -16.69 15.27 6.18
N HIS A 316 -16.17 16.38 6.71
CA HIS A 316 -15.32 17.33 5.99
C HIS A 316 -13.94 16.72 5.75
N ASP A 317 -13.33 16.12 6.77
CA ASP A 317 -12.04 15.44 6.61
C ASP A 317 -12.13 14.25 5.65
N CYS A 318 -13.24 13.50 5.69
CA CYS A 318 -13.51 12.45 4.71
C CYS A 318 -13.62 12.98 3.27
N HIS A 319 -14.13 14.19 3.09
CA HIS A 319 -14.23 14.84 1.78
C HIS A 319 -12.85 15.24 1.26
N ASP A 320 -12.02 15.85 2.11
CA ASP A 320 -10.65 16.20 1.74
C ASP A 320 -9.80 14.95 1.47
N PHE A 321 -9.97 13.91 2.28
CA PHE A 321 -9.27 12.64 2.10
C PHE A 321 -9.63 11.97 0.78
N ILE A 322 -10.92 11.83 0.42
CA ILE A 322 -11.29 11.20 -0.85
C ILE A 322 -10.81 12.03 -2.05
N ILE A 323 -10.84 13.37 -1.96
CA ILE A 323 -10.29 14.22 -3.02
C ILE A 323 -8.79 14.00 -3.17
N GLN A 324 -8.06 13.87 -2.06
CA GLN A 324 -6.62 13.58 -2.11
C GLN A 324 -6.34 12.21 -2.75
N ILE A 325 -7.09 11.18 -2.37
CA ILE A 325 -7.00 9.83 -2.97
C ILE A 325 -7.25 9.86 -4.48
N LEU A 326 -8.25 10.61 -4.93
CA LEU A 326 -8.57 10.75 -6.36
C LEU A 326 -7.51 11.54 -7.13
N LYS A 327 -6.90 12.55 -6.51
CA LYS A 327 -5.81 13.34 -7.10
C LYS A 327 -4.49 12.58 -7.20
N ASP A 328 -4.19 11.71 -6.23
CA ASP A 328 -2.92 10.97 -6.19
C ASP A 328 -2.89 9.81 -7.19
N GLY A 329 -4.03 9.24 -7.58
CA GLY A 329 -4.06 8.10 -8.49
C GLY A 329 -3.57 6.79 -7.84
N ASP A 330 -3.68 5.67 -8.54
CA ASP A 330 -3.09 4.39 -8.12
C ASP A 330 -1.62 4.33 -8.57
N MET A 331 -0.75 4.90 -7.75
CA MET A 331 0.71 4.97 -7.96
C MET A 331 1.42 3.60 -7.89
N GLY A 332 0.70 2.49 -7.96
CA GLY A 332 1.23 1.11 -7.96
C GLY A 332 2.09 0.73 -9.19
N THR A 333 2.56 1.71 -9.96
CA THR A 333 3.56 1.54 -11.03
C THR A 333 4.70 2.54 -10.95
N ASP A 334 4.66 3.49 -10.01
CA ASP A 334 5.71 4.48 -9.90
C ASP A 334 6.85 3.91 -9.06
N ILE A 335 7.88 3.44 -9.77
CA ILE A 335 9.21 3.10 -9.25
C ILE A 335 9.92 4.38 -8.78
N SER A 336 9.17 5.44 -8.46
CA SER A 336 9.73 6.66 -7.89
C SER A 336 10.23 6.28 -6.51
N GLN A 337 11.53 6.04 -6.46
CA GLN A 337 12.32 5.83 -5.26
C GLN A 337 12.34 7.14 -4.45
N SER A 338 11.18 7.74 -4.20
CA SER A 338 11.04 8.94 -3.40
C SER A 338 11.50 8.64 -1.96
N LEU A 339 11.83 9.70 -1.22
CA LEU A 339 12.31 9.53 0.14
C LEU A 339 11.16 9.06 1.02
N VAL A 340 11.25 7.79 1.44
CA VAL A 340 10.27 7.06 2.24
C VAL A 340 10.21 7.64 3.66
N GLY A 341 9.09 8.26 4.02
CA GLY A 341 8.88 8.81 5.37
C GLY A 341 8.13 7.83 6.27
N SER A 342 8.76 7.35 7.33
CA SER A 342 8.20 6.32 8.23
C SER A 342 7.15 6.84 9.23
N SER A 343 6.78 8.13 9.14
CA SER A 343 5.71 8.80 9.92
C SER A 343 5.19 10.05 9.19
N SER A 344 4.00 10.54 9.58
CA SER A 344 3.56 11.93 9.32
C SER A 344 4.13 12.88 10.38
N TYR A 345 4.43 14.13 10.00
CA TYR A 345 4.96 15.17 10.89
C TYR A 345 4.22 16.51 10.75
N GLN A 346 3.82 17.14 11.87
CA GLN A 346 3.23 18.51 11.86
C GLN A 346 4.10 19.56 11.15
N LYS A 347 5.41 19.54 11.43
CA LYS A 347 6.41 20.42 10.82
C LYS A 347 7.68 19.64 10.54
N VAL A 348 8.07 19.59 9.26
CA VAL A 348 9.36 19.01 8.86
C VAL A 348 10.47 19.96 9.32
N ASN A 349 11.32 19.48 10.22
CA ASN A 349 12.46 20.21 10.74
C ASN A 349 13.74 19.35 10.64
N PHE A 350 14.87 19.87 11.10
CA PHE A 350 16.14 19.14 11.09
C PHE A 350 16.06 17.78 11.83
N LEU A 351 15.38 17.75 12.97
CA LEU A 351 15.21 16.54 13.78
C LEU A 351 14.40 15.48 13.04
N THR A 352 13.45 15.88 12.18
CA THR A 352 12.69 14.99 11.29
C THR A 352 13.62 14.23 10.34
N TYR A 353 14.48 14.94 9.60
CA TYR A 353 15.42 14.31 8.67
C TYR A 353 16.42 13.39 9.39
N PHE A 354 16.85 13.78 10.59
CA PHE A 354 17.71 12.94 11.41
C PHE A 354 16.99 11.66 11.88
N LYS A 355 15.71 11.73 12.26
CA LYS A 355 14.93 10.55 12.66
C LYS A 355 14.79 9.54 11.50
N GLU A 356 14.42 10.02 10.31
CA GLU A 356 14.31 9.16 9.12
C GLU A 356 15.66 8.55 8.73
N GLY A 357 16.73 9.35 8.73
CA GLY A 357 18.08 8.85 8.47
C GLY A 357 18.52 7.79 9.48
N HIS A 358 18.10 7.92 10.75
CA HIS A 358 18.45 6.97 11.80
C HIS A 358 17.74 5.62 11.59
N ILE A 359 16.50 5.66 11.14
CA ILE A 359 15.73 4.46 10.79
C ILE A 359 16.33 3.77 9.58
N GLN A 360 16.67 4.53 8.54
CA GLN A 360 17.36 3.99 7.36
C GLN A 360 18.72 3.37 7.72
N MET A 361 19.44 3.94 8.69
CA MET A 361 20.68 3.34 9.22
C MET A 361 20.41 2.00 9.91
N LYS A 362 19.35 1.91 10.75
CA LYS A 362 18.97 0.66 11.44
C LYS A 362 18.54 -0.42 10.46
N VAL A 363 17.74 -0.06 9.45
CA VAL A 363 17.30 -0.95 8.36
C VAL A 363 18.50 -1.48 7.58
N ARG A 364 19.46 -0.61 7.23
CA ARG A 364 20.66 -1.01 6.48
C ARG A 364 21.61 -1.88 7.29
N PHE A 365 21.67 -1.65 8.61
CA PHE A 365 22.62 -2.30 9.50
C PHE A 365 21.91 -2.93 10.71
N PRO A 366 21.05 -3.93 10.52
CA PRO A 366 20.21 -4.46 11.61
C PRO A 366 21.05 -5.01 12.76
N LYS A 367 22.15 -5.73 12.48
CA LYS A 367 23.04 -6.27 13.51
C LYS A 367 23.96 -5.20 14.14
N ALA A 368 24.62 -4.38 13.30
CA ALA A 368 25.61 -3.41 13.77
C ALA A 368 24.99 -2.18 14.46
N SER A 369 23.73 -1.84 14.15
CA SER A 369 23.03 -0.72 14.76
C SER A 369 22.70 -0.93 16.25
N HIS A 370 22.86 -2.14 16.78
CA HIS A 370 22.74 -2.42 18.22
C HIS A 370 23.88 -1.85 19.06
N TYR A 371 25.00 -1.45 18.44
CA TYR A 371 26.18 -0.95 19.14
C TYR A 371 26.33 0.57 18.93
N PRO A 372 26.00 1.41 19.94
CA PRO A 372 26.01 2.87 19.80
C PRO A 372 27.37 3.45 19.39
N VAL A 373 28.47 2.80 19.78
CA VAL A 373 29.84 3.19 19.42
C VAL A 373 30.07 3.16 17.90
N LEU A 374 29.35 2.29 17.18
CA LEU A 374 29.45 2.18 15.72
C LEU A 374 28.59 3.22 14.98
N TRP A 375 27.62 3.85 15.66
CA TRP A 375 26.65 4.73 15.02
C TRP A 375 27.29 5.86 14.19
N PRO A 376 28.36 6.55 14.64
CA PRO A 376 28.97 7.59 13.82
C PRO A 376 29.45 7.09 12.45
N ALA A 377 30.03 5.89 12.40
CA ALA A 377 30.50 5.28 11.16
C ALA A 377 29.32 4.78 10.30
N LEU A 378 28.35 4.10 10.91
CA LEU A 378 27.15 3.61 10.21
C LEU A 378 26.33 4.76 9.61
N TRP A 379 26.24 5.89 10.30
CA TRP A 379 25.62 7.11 9.80
C TRP A 379 26.34 7.68 8.59
N CYS A 380 27.67 7.78 8.63
CA CYS A 380 28.46 8.23 7.48
C CYS A 380 28.22 7.34 6.26
N ILE A 381 28.23 6.02 6.45
CA ILE A 381 27.99 5.07 5.34
C ILE A 381 26.55 5.22 4.82
N THR A 382 25.55 5.29 5.71
CA THR A 382 24.14 5.47 5.33
C THR A 382 23.95 6.77 4.56
N PHE A 383 24.58 7.86 4.99
CA PHE A 383 24.52 9.15 4.31
C PHE A 383 25.20 9.12 2.94
N ILE A 384 26.39 8.52 2.82
CA ILE A 384 27.06 8.36 1.52
C ILE A 384 26.20 7.52 0.57
N CYS A 385 25.63 6.42 1.03
CA CYS A 385 24.70 5.61 0.25
C CYS A 385 23.46 6.42 -0.14
N PHE A 386 22.92 7.23 0.77
CA PHE A 386 21.77 8.08 0.50
C PHE A 386 22.06 9.12 -0.58
N ILE A 387 23.20 9.80 -0.52
CA ILE A 387 23.66 10.75 -1.53
C ILE A 387 23.87 10.04 -2.86
N ARG A 388 24.64 8.94 -2.87
CA ARG A 388 24.87 8.15 -4.08
C ARG A 388 23.55 7.75 -4.71
N ASN A 389 22.64 7.15 -3.95
CA ASN A 389 21.35 6.70 -4.46
C ASN A 389 20.48 7.85 -5.00
N THR A 390 20.58 9.04 -4.39
CA THR A 390 19.90 10.25 -4.88
C THR A 390 20.34 10.63 -6.28
N TYR A 391 21.65 10.58 -6.56
CA TYR A 391 22.17 10.94 -7.87
C TYR A 391 22.12 9.80 -8.89
N THR A 392 22.40 8.57 -8.47
CA THR A 392 22.58 7.44 -9.40
C THR A 392 21.33 6.63 -9.65
N VAL A 393 20.39 6.59 -8.69
CA VAL A 393 19.20 5.73 -8.80
C VAL A 393 17.93 6.58 -8.92
N ARG A 394 17.81 7.65 -8.15
CA ARG A 394 16.68 8.60 -8.24
C ARG A 394 16.84 9.63 -9.35
N ASN A 395 18.02 9.74 -9.96
CA ASN A 395 18.35 10.76 -10.98
C ASN A 395 17.89 12.18 -10.59
N THR A 396 18.06 12.55 -9.31
CA THR A 396 17.61 13.84 -8.78
C THR A 396 18.70 14.47 -7.90
N THR A 397 18.44 15.66 -7.36
CA THR A 397 19.39 16.38 -6.49
C THR A 397 19.01 16.24 -5.03
N PHE A 398 19.99 16.36 -4.14
CA PHE A 398 19.76 16.33 -2.69
C PHE A 398 18.69 17.35 -2.24
N ARG A 399 18.73 18.58 -2.77
CA ARG A 399 17.72 19.61 -2.45
C ARG A 399 16.33 19.22 -2.92
N GLN A 400 16.21 18.68 -4.13
CA GLN A 400 14.94 18.23 -4.67
C GLN A 400 14.37 17.07 -3.85
N THR A 401 15.20 16.10 -3.46
CA THR A 401 14.76 14.99 -2.60
C THR A 401 14.23 15.45 -1.24
N LEU A 402 14.89 16.43 -0.60
CA LEU A 402 14.38 17.00 0.66
C LEU A 402 13.10 17.81 0.44
N HIS A 403 13.01 18.56 -0.66
CA HIS A 403 11.80 19.29 -1.02
C HIS A 403 10.62 18.34 -1.27
N ASP A 404 10.84 17.25 -1.99
CA ASP A 404 9.82 16.22 -2.27
C ASP A 404 9.38 15.53 -0.98
N PHE A 405 10.32 15.22 -0.07
CA PHE A 405 9.98 14.71 1.27
C PHE A 405 9.09 15.69 2.05
N LYS A 406 9.42 16.99 2.06
CA LYS A 406 8.62 18.02 2.73
C LYS A 406 7.21 18.12 2.11
N LYS A 407 7.12 18.12 0.78
CA LYS A 407 5.87 18.15 0.03
C LYS A 407 5.01 16.91 0.28
N ASN A 408 5.61 15.71 0.28
CA ASN A 408 4.91 14.46 0.57
C ASN A 408 4.38 14.44 2.01
N ASN A 409 5.17 14.94 2.97
CA ASN A 409 4.70 15.08 4.35
C ASN A 409 3.56 16.10 4.51
N GLU A 410 3.51 17.16 3.69
CA GLU A 410 2.36 18.07 3.69
C GLU A 410 1.07 17.39 3.20
N LYS A 411 1.15 16.46 2.25
CA LYS A 411 0.00 15.64 1.81
C LYS A 411 -0.52 14.71 2.90
N THR A 412 0.36 14.19 3.76
CA THR A 412 -0.02 13.26 4.83
C THR A 412 -0.55 13.95 6.09
N LYS A 413 -0.57 15.29 6.15
CA LYS A 413 -1.10 16.03 7.31
C LYS A 413 -2.61 15.90 7.53
N LEU A 414 -3.36 15.46 6.51
CA LEU A 414 -4.81 15.27 6.62
C LEU A 414 -5.18 14.26 7.71
N ILE A 415 -4.30 13.29 7.97
CA ILE A 415 -4.50 12.28 9.01
C ILE A 415 -3.30 12.32 9.95
N ARG A 416 -3.55 12.56 11.24
CA ARG A 416 -2.50 12.49 12.26
C ARG A 416 -2.20 11.02 12.54
N ILE A 417 -1.01 10.55 12.14
CA ILE A 417 -0.58 9.17 12.32
C ILE A 417 0.66 9.18 13.22
N PHE A 418 0.65 8.34 14.25
CA PHE A 418 1.72 8.19 15.24
C PHE A 418 2.06 9.43 16.09
N GLU A 419 1.35 10.56 15.90
CA GLU A 419 1.45 11.73 16.77
C GLU A 419 0.79 11.47 18.13
N ASN A 420 1.37 12.00 19.21
CA ASN A 420 0.75 11.98 20.53
C ASN A 420 -0.57 12.76 20.47
N SER A 421 -1.70 12.11 20.71
CA SER A 421 -2.93 12.78 21.17
C SER A 421 -2.98 12.86 22.70
N ASP A 422 -1.87 12.62 23.39
CA ASP A 422 -1.78 12.75 24.84
C ASP A 422 -1.09 14.07 25.20
N SER A 423 -1.91 15.12 25.21
CA SER A 423 -1.89 16.18 26.22
C SER A 423 -3.32 16.31 26.73
#